data_AF-A0A925UEM9-F1
#
_entry.id   AF-A0A925UEM9-F1
#
_cell.length_a   1.000
_cell.length_b   1.000
_cell.length_c   1.000
_cell.angle_alpha   90.00
_cell.angle_beta   90.00
_cell.angle_gamma   90.00
#
_symmetry.space_group_name_H-M   'P 1'
#
loop_
_entity.id
_entity.type
_entity.pdbx_description
1 polymer ?
#
loop_
_entity_poly.entity_id
_entity_poly.type
_entity_poly.pdbx_seq_one_letter_code
_entity_poly.pdbx_strand_id
1 'polypeptide(L)'
;MTRSSDLHRLVPDAPETLIDILDGARGAVEPPNRSEIFGPERFAQHGRSLGETHRAQHAASRSAAFFPRLADNIRTLREAQHYIGVQARTGYQVSPAAEWLLDNFHLIEGQLKEIHEGLPRRYFRDLPVLIDEPLAGLPRIYGVAWAFVAHTDGAFDEDLLTHFLSAYQQTRALTLGELWALPTTLRVVLVENLRRLAERLATNKAAREIANLVGDRIEAYSNAQLDELLGLLNRRGVGRVFLVQIAQRLQDHHITGRTRYHDWLIATLPDLAAAQVQQPAEQAADNLSVSNAIGSLRLIGNADWPEIVDRTSATMRLLLASPAFEAERADTRDQTLHAIELLARRSGHSETQVAETMMGLMQGDGPEAVANHWLHGAGRPELVRRLGLVETRERV
;
A
#
# COMPACT_ATOMS: atom_id res chain seq x y z
N MET A 1 -22.39 25.28 14.63
CA MET A 1 -21.73 24.74 15.84
C MET A 1 -21.04 23.46 15.42
N THR A 2 -19.71 23.47 15.46
CA THR A 2 -18.82 22.45 14.88
C THR A 2 -18.82 21.21 15.77
N ARG A 3 -19.08 20.02 15.22
CA ARG A 3 -19.31 18.73 15.93
C ARG A 3 -18.19 18.28 16.88
N SER A 4 -16.98 18.81 16.73
CA SER A 4 -15.89 18.70 17.71
C SER A 4 -16.28 19.26 19.10
N SER A 5 -17.24 20.21 19.14
CA SER A 5 -17.79 20.78 20.38
C SER A 5 -18.52 19.77 21.27
N ASP A 6 -19.08 18.71 20.70
CA ASP A 6 -19.92 17.77 21.44
C ASP A 6 -19.09 16.84 22.32
N LEU A 7 -17.93 16.39 21.83
CA LEU A 7 -16.99 15.58 22.61
C LEU A 7 -16.36 16.40 23.75
N HIS A 8 -15.96 17.65 23.45
CA HIS A 8 -15.47 18.57 24.47
C HIS A 8 -16.53 18.90 25.55
N ARG A 9 -17.81 18.98 25.16
CA ARG A 9 -18.90 19.21 26.11
C ARG A 9 -19.06 18.04 27.09
N LEU A 10 -18.90 16.80 26.61
CA LEU A 10 -19.04 15.60 27.43
C LEU A 10 -17.79 15.32 28.27
N VAL A 11 -16.59 15.65 27.76
CA VAL A 11 -15.32 15.42 28.44
C VAL A 11 -14.50 16.72 28.44
N PRO A 12 -14.82 17.68 29.32
CA PRO A 12 -14.24 19.04 29.28
C PRO A 12 -12.74 19.11 29.57
N ASP A 13 -12.17 18.09 30.22
CA ASP A 13 -10.73 18.02 30.51
C ASP A 13 -9.93 17.31 29.41
N ALA A 14 -10.58 16.87 28.33
CA ALA A 14 -9.90 16.30 27.18
C ALA A 14 -9.11 17.40 26.46
N PRO A 15 -7.79 17.21 26.21
CA PRO A 15 -7.01 18.14 25.41
C PRO A 15 -7.59 18.28 23.99
N GLU A 16 -7.46 19.46 23.39
CA GLU A 16 -7.95 19.73 22.02
C GLU A 16 -7.37 18.75 20.99
N THR A 17 -6.08 18.42 21.10
CA THR A 17 -5.40 17.45 20.22
C THR A 17 -6.01 16.04 20.30
N LEU A 18 -6.54 15.66 21.46
CA LEU A 18 -7.22 14.38 21.64
C LEU A 18 -8.60 14.42 20.94
N ILE A 19 -9.32 15.53 21.07
CA ILE A 19 -10.63 15.71 20.45
C ILE A 19 -10.50 15.71 18.92
N ASP A 20 -9.47 16.36 18.38
CA ASP A 20 -9.22 16.42 16.94
C ASP A 20 -8.94 15.04 16.31
N ILE A 21 -8.18 14.19 17.01
CA ILE A 21 -7.90 12.81 16.58
C ILE A 21 -9.19 11.97 16.54
N LEU A 22 -10.13 12.26 17.44
CA LEU A 22 -11.42 11.58 17.57
C LEU A 22 -12.57 12.25 16.80
N ASP A 23 -12.29 13.30 16.01
CA ASP A 23 -13.33 14.01 15.27
C ASP A 23 -14.01 13.09 14.24
N GLY A 24 -15.24 12.70 14.51
CA GLY A 24 -16.05 11.86 13.64
C GLY A 24 -16.31 12.43 12.24
N ALA A 25 -16.05 13.72 11.99
CA ALA A 25 -16.07 14.28 10.63
C ALA A 25 -14.98 13.68 9.73
N ARG A 26 -13.92 13.09 10.31
CA ARG A 26 -12.86 12.36 9.59
C ARG A 26 -13.31 10.97 9.10
N GLY A 27 -14.53 10.53 9.42
CA GLY A 27 -15.05 9.20 9.05
C GLY A 27 -14.49 8.07 9.92
N ALA A 28 -14.85 6.81 9.66
CA ALA A 28 -14.28 5.68 10.40
C ALA A 28 -12.81 5.47 10.05
N VAL A 29 -11.99 5.03 11.01
CA VAL A 29 -10.60 4.64 10.73
C VAL A 29 -10.61 3.47 9.76
N GLU A 30 -9.87 3.61 8.67
CA GLU A 30 -9.77 2.52 7.71
C GLU A 30 -8.96 1.36 8.30
N PRO A 31 -9.37 0.09 8.07
CA PRO A 31 -8.60 -1.05 8.52
C PRO A 31 -7.23 -1.09 7.82
N PRO A 32 -6.19 -1.67 8.46
CA PRO A 32 -4.91 -1.94 7.81
C PRO A 32 -5.11 -2.79 6.54
N ASN A 33 -4.25 -2.58 5.54
CA ASN A 33 -4.19 -3.45 4.36
C ASN A 33 -3.52 -4.78 4.74
N ARG A 34 -4.30 -5.66 5.36
CA ARG A 34 -3.90 -7.01 5.75
C ARG A 34 -5.03 -8.00 5.49
N SER A 35 -4.68 -9.18 5.03
CA SER A 35 -5.59 -10.28 4.71
C SER A 35 -4.99 -11.60 5.17
N GLU A 36 -5.67 -12.72 4.90
CA GLU A 36 -5.13 -14.04 5.20
C GLU A 36 -3.76 -14.22 4.53
N ILE A 37 -2.76 -14.61 5.32
CA ILE A 37 -1.39 -14.81 4.83
C ILE A 37 -1.36 -16.07 3.98
N PHE A 38 -0.82 -15.96 2.76
CA PHE A 38 -0.75 -17.08 1.83
C PHE A 38 0.65 -17.71 1.84
N GLY A 39 0.69 -19.05 1.89
CA GLY A 39 1.89 -19.81 1.52
C GLY A 39 2.15 -19.75 0.01
N PRO A 40 3.34 -20.17 -0.46
CA PRO A 40 3.78 -19.99 -1.85
C PRO A 40 2.78 -20.48 -2.91
N GLU A 41 2.21 -21.67 -2.75
CA GLU A 41 1.31 -22.27 -3.73
C GLU A 41 -0.02 -21.50 -3.82
N ARG A 42 -0.58 -21.12 -2.66
CA ARG A 42 -1.82 -20.33 -2.60
C ARG A 42 -1.59 -18.93 -3.15
N PHE A 43 -0.40 -18.36 -2.91
CA PHE A 43 -0.04 -17.05 -3.42
C PHE A 43 0.11 -17.06 -4.96
N ALA A 44 0.68 -18.13 -5.53
CA ALA A 44 0.71 -18.33 -6.98
C ALA A 44 -0.69 -18.50 -7.60
N GLN A 45 -1.57 -19.26 -6.95
CA GLN A 45 -2.98 -19.38 -7.37
C GLN A 45 -3.68 -18.02 -7.36
N HIS A 46 -3.45 -17.22 -6.32
CA HIS A 46 -3.96 -15.87 -6.23
C HIS A 46 -3.41 -14.98 -7.37
N GLY A 47 -2.10 -15.05 -7.66
CA GLY A 47 -1.49 -14.35 -8.79
C GLY A 47 -2.17 -14.67 -10.12
N ARG A 48 -2.36 -15.96 -10.45
CA ARG A 48 -3.09 -16.37 -11.67
C ARG A 48 -4.49 -15.80 -11.73
N SER A 49 -5.24 -15.90 -10.63
CA SER A 49 -6.61 -15.38 -10.52
C SER A 49 -6.69 -13.87 -10.72
N LEU A 50 -5.70 -13.12 -10.18
CA LEU A 50 -5.61 -11.68 -10.44
C LEU A 50 -5.31 -11.39 -11.89
N GLY A 51 -4.43 -12.14 -12.55
CA GLY A 51 -4.15 -11.92 -13.98
C GLY A 51 -5.38 -12.17 -14.87
N GLU A 52 -6.27 -13.10 -14.51
CA GLU A 52 -7.54 -13.32 -15.20
C GLU A 52 -8.50 -12.13 -15.01
N THR A 53 -8.57 -11.56 -13.81
CA THR A 53 -9.53 -10.52 -13.44
C THR A 53 -9.05 -9.09 -13.66
N HIS A 54 -7.74 -8.83 -13.69
CA HIS A 54 -7.13 -7.51 -13.89
C HIS A 54 -7.20 -7.06 -15.36
N ARG A 55 -8.42 -6.83 -15.85
CA ARG A 55 -8.64 -6.19 -17.14
C ARG A 55 -8.11 -4.77 -17.09
N ALA A 56 -7.26 -4.44 -18.06
CA ALA A 56 -6.60 -3.15 -18.12
C ALA A 56 -6.54 -2.63 -19.56
N GLN A 57 -6.51 -1.31 -19.67
CA GLN A 57 -6.36 -0.58 -20.92
C GLN A 57 -5.35 0.55 -20.73
N HIS A 58 -4.73 1.02 -21.81
CA HIS A 58 -3.91 2.23 -21.71
C HIS A 58 -4.79 3.41 -21.31
N ALA A 59 -4.33 4.18 -20.33
CA ALA A 59 -5.02 5.37 -19.88
C ALA A 59 -5.18 6.36 -21.06
N ALA A 60 -6.40 6.84 -21.27
CA ALA A 60 -6.59 8.06 -22.06
C ALA A 60 -5.82 9.20 -21.37
N SER A 61 -5.31 10.18 -22.14
CA SER A 61 -4.48 11.31 -21.71
C SER A 61 -4.97 12.12 -20.49
N ARG A 62 -6.18 11.83 -19.96
CA ARG A 62 -6.84 12.47 -18.83
C ARG A 62 -7.03 11.56 -17.60
N SER A 63 -6.24 10.49 -17.43
CA SER A 63 -6.27 9.76 -16.16
C SER A 63 -5.98 10.72 -15.01
N ALA A 64 -6.80 10.63 -13.96
CA ALA A 64 -6.66 11.42 -12.74
C ALA A 64 -5.24 11.25 -12.19
N ALA A 65 -4.73 12.25 -11.47
CA ALA A 65 -3.41 12.16 -10.85
C ALA A 65 -3.32 10.84 -10.07
N PHE A 66 -2.35 9.98 -10.39
CA PHE A 66 -2.26 8.60 -9.87
C PHE A 66 -2.10 8.54 -8.34
N PHE A 67 -1.77 9.66 -7.68
CA PHE A 67 -1.54 9.71 -6.24
C PHE A 67 -2.12 10.94 -5.54
N PRO A 68 -3.41 11.31 -5.72
CA PRO A 68 -3.97 12.47 -5.03
C PRO A 68 -3.89 12.27 -3.51
N ARG A 69 -3.87 10.99 -3.06
CA ARG A 69 -3.86 10.59 -1.65
C ARG A 69 -2.47 10.52 -1.02
N LEU A 70 -1.37 10.54 -1.76
CA LEU A 70 -0.04 10.38 -1.13
C LEU A 70 0.26 11.55 -0.17
N ALA A 71 -0.06 12.78 -0.58
CA ALA A 71 0.12 13.95 0.28
C ALA A 71 -0.77 13.87 1.54
N ASP A 72 -2.04 13.48 1.38
CA ASP A 72 -2.97 13.29 2.49
C ASP A 72 -2.54 12.14 3.41
N ASN A 73 -1.98 11.06 2.85
CA ASN A 73 -1.44 9.93 3.60
C ASN A 73 -0.27 10.39 4.46
N ILE A 74 0.68 11.13 3.88
CA ILE A 74 1.84 11.66 4.58
C ILE A 74 1.40 12.62 5.70
N ARG A 75 0.42 13.50 5.43
CA ARG A 75 -0.12 14.43 6.42
C ARG A 75 -0.72 13.67 7.60
N THR A 76 -1.61 12.72 7.34
CA THR A 76 -2.28 11.90 8.38
C THR A 76 -1.26 11.10 9.20
N LEU A 77 -0.25 10.53 8.54
CA LEU A 77 0.82 9.79 9.19
C LEU A 77 1.65 10.68 10.13
N ARG A 78 1.98 11.90 9.71
CA ARG A 78 2.68 12.90 10.55
C ARG A 78 1.83 13.38 11.72
N GLU A 79 0.54 13.64 11.49
CA GLU A 79 -0.41 14.02 12.56
C GLU A 79 -0.50 12.93 13.64
N ALA A 80 -0.67 11.67 13.23
CA ALA A 80 -0.73 10.53 14.14
C ALA A 80 0.59 10.34 14.91
N GLN A 81 1.74 10.43 14.22
CA GLN A 81 3.05 10.34 14.85
C GLN A 81 3.26 11.44 15.90
N HIS A 82 2.89 12.69 15.56
CA HIS A 82 3.03 13.81 16.48
C HIS A 82 2.18 13.60 17.74
N TYR A 83 0.91 13.19 17.57
CA TYR A 83 0.01 12.89 18.68
C TYR A 83 0.59 11.80 19.60
N ILE A 84 1.01 10.67 19.03
CA ILE A 84 1.61 9.55 19.77
C ILE A 84 2.86 10.02 20.53
N GLY A 85 3.73 10.83 19.90
CA GLY A 85 4.94 11.36 20.51
C GLY A 85 4.68 12.33 21.67
N VAL A 86 3.62 13.13 21.61
CA VAL A 86 3.18 13.98 22.75
C VAL A 86 2.74 13.10 23.92
N GLN A 87 1.91 12.07 23.64
CA GLN A 87 1.39 11.16 24.67
C GLN A 87 2.49 10.33 25.35
N ALA A 88 3.51 9.92 24.59
CA ALA A 88 4.67 9.19 25.11
C ALA A 88 5.43 10.01 26.19
N ARG A 89 5.55 11.33 26.00
CA ARG A 89 6.26 12.22 26.94
C ARG A 89 5.49 12.48 28.24
N THR A 90 4.17 12.32 28.22
CA THR A 90 3.32 12.53 29.40
C THR A 90 3.31 11.35 30.39
N GLY A 91 4.17 10.35 30.18
CA GLY A 91 4.35 9.21 31.11
C GLY A 91 3.35 8.07 30.94
N TYR A 92 2.44 8.15 29.96
CA TYR A 92 1.52 7.07 29.67
C TYR A 92 2.18 5.96 28.85
N GLN A 93 1.76 4.71 29.09
CA GLN A 93 2.19 3.58 28.27
C GLN A 93 1.75 3.75 26.81
N VAL A 94 2.72 3.60 25.92
CA VAL A 94 2.55 3.53 24.47
C VAL A 94 2.64 2.06 24.06
N SER A 95 1.90 1.65 23.03
CA SER A 95 1.98 0.27 22.55
C SER A 95 3.29 0.02 21.80
N PRO A 96 3.82 -1.21 21.77
CA PRO A 96 5.04 -1.55 21.02
C PRO A 96 5.03 -1.08 19.55
N ALA A 97 3.88 -1.21 18.86
CA ALA A 97 3.72 -0.74 17.48
C ALA A 97 3.93 0.78 17.33
N ALA A 98 3.53 1.55 18.34
CA ALA A 98 3.63 3.00 18.35
C ALA A 98 5.05 3.46 18.72
N GLU A 99 5.74 2.74 19.61
CA GLU A 99 7.18 2.92 19.86
C GLU A 99 7.97 2.66 18.58
N TRP A 100 7.71 1.52 17.91
CA TRP A 100 8.38 1.19 16.66
C TRP A 100 8.16 2.25 15.59
N LEU A 101 6.94 2.78 15.46
CA LEU A 101 6.63 3.87 14.53
C LEU A 101 7.42 5.15 14.87
N LEU A 102 7.53 5.52 16.15
CA LEU A 102 8.27 6.70 16.59
C LEU A 102 9.77 6.56 16.32
N ASP A 103 10.36 5.43 16.71
CA ASP A 103 11.79 5.17 16.59
C ASP A 103 12.24 5.16 15.11
N ASN A 104 11.36 4.69 14.23
CA ASN A 104 11.67 4.48 12.82
C ASN A 104 11.12 5.58 11.90
N PHE A 105 10.50 6.64 12.42
CA PHE A 105 9.81 7.64 11.60
C PHE A 105 10.75 8.34 10.60
N HIS A 106 12.00 8.58 10.99
CA HIS A 106 13.03 9.16 10.14
C HIS A 106 13.28 8.35 8.85
N LEU A 107 13.13 7.02 8.89
CA LEU A 107 13.28 6.14 7.74
C LEU A 107 12.10 6.31 6.79
N ILE A 108 10.90 6.39 7.36
CA ILE A 108 9.69 6.64 6.56
C ILE A 108 9.85 7.96 5.82
N GLU A 109 10.33 9.02 6.49
CA GLU A 109 10.60 10.31 5.83
C GLU A 109 11.64 10.21 4.71
N GLY A 110 12.71 9.41 4.89
CA GLY A 110 13.66 9.11 3.82
C GLY A 110 12.99 8.45 2.61
N GLN A 111 12.10 7.49 2.84
CA GLN A 111 11.36 6.77 1.81
C GLN A 111 10.36 7.66 1.06
N LEU A 112 9.79 8.68 1.72
CA LEU A 112 8.93 9.66 1.05
C LEU A 112 9.68 10.46 -0.02
N LYS A 113 10.97 10.73 0.20
CA LYS A 113 11.82 11.38 -0.80
C LYS A 113 12.06 10.47 -2.00
N GLU A 114 12.41 9.21 -1.77
CA GLU A 114 12.57 8.21 -2.84
C GLU A 114 11.29 8.03 -3.66
N ILE A 115 10.13 8.00 -3.01
CA ILE A 115 8.84 7.97 -3.71
C ILE A 115 8.68 9.24 -4.57
N HIS A 116 8.97 10.42 -4.05
CA HIS A 116 8.82 11.64 -4.83
C HIS A 116 9.73 11.67 -6.07
N GLU A 117 10.98 11.23 -5.93
CA GLU A 117 11.97 11.17 -7.01
C GLU A 117 11.66 10.04 -8.01
N GLY A 118 11.18 8.89 -7.52
CA GLY A 118 10.81 7.71 -8.31
C GLY A 118 9.44 7.77 -8.99
N LEU A 119 8.72 8.91 -8.91
CA LEU A 119 7.39 9.13 -9.48
C LEU A 119 7.37 10.19 -10.60
N PRO A 120 8.09 10.03 -11.72
CA PRO A 120 7.93 10.93 -12.85
C PRO A 120 6.49 10.83 -13.39
N ARG A 121 5.69 11.90 -13.24
CA ARG A 121 4.26 11.95 -13.59
C ARG A 121 3.94 11.41 -14.99
N ARG A 122 4.83 11.65 -15.95
CA ARG A 122 4.67 11.18 -17.33
C ARG A 122 4.72 9.66 -17.43
N TYR A 123 5.63 9.02 -16.71
CA TYR A 123 5.81 7.56 -16.73
C TYR A 123 4.56 6.83 -16.25
N PHE A 124 4.05 7.22 -15.08
CA PHE A 124 2.87 6.57 -14.49
C PHE A 124 1.56 6.85 -15.23
N ARG A 125 1.47 7.96 -15.96
CA ARG A 125 0.29 8.28 -16.79
C ARG A 125 0.16 7.34 -17.98
N ASP A 126 1.27 6.78 -18.46
CA ASP A 126 1.28 5.94 -19.65
C ASP A 126 1.02 4.44 -19.33
N LEU A 127 1.01 4.08 -18.04
CA LEU A 127 0.77 2.71 -17.59
C LEU A 127 -0.67 2.25 -17.89
N PRO A 128 -0.87 0.94 -18.16
CA PRO A 128 -2.20 0.34 -18.22
C PRO A 128 -2.95 0.52 -16.89
N VAL A 129 -4.19 0.99 -16.96
CA VAL A 129 -5.08 1.17 -15.81
C VAL A 129 -6.16 0.11 -15.80
N LEU A 130 -6.53 -0.34 -14.60
CA LEU A 130 -7.64 -1.26 -14.38
C LEU A 130 -8.96 -0.62 -14.82
N ILE A 131 -9.86 -1.42 -15.40
CA ILE A 131 -11.19 -0.94 -15.83
C ILE A 131 -12.31 -1.38 -14.91
N ASP A 132 -12.05 -2.36 -14.04
CA ASP A 132 -13.04 -2.94 -13.14
C ASP A 132 -12.89 -2.39 -11.72
N GLU A 133 -14.03 -2.17 -11.06
CA GLU A 133 -14.09 -1.82 -9.64
C GLU A 133 -13.50 -2.95 -8.76
N PRO A 134 -12.96 -2.65 -7.57
CA PRO A 134 -12.95 -1.35 -6.88
C PRO A 134 -11.74 -0.46 -7.21
N LEU A 135 -10.85 -0.91 -8.11
CA LEU A 135 -9.59 -0.23 -8.44
C LEU A 135 -9.62 0.42 -9.83
N ALA A 136 -10.82 0.63 -10.39
CA ALA A 136 -11.00 1.20 -11.72
C ALA A 136 -10.29 2.57 -11.82
N GLY A 137 -9.55 2.76 -12.91
CA GLY A 137 -8.75 3.96 -13.17
C GLY A 137 -7.37 3.98 -12.51
N LEU A 138 -7.05 3.04 -11.62
CA LEU A 138 -5.71 2.90 -11.07
C LEU A 138 -4.83 2.02 -11.97
N PRO A 139 -3.54 2.36 -12.17
CA PRO A 139 -2.52 1.49 -12.75
C PRO A 139 -2.62 0.06 -12.24
N ARG A 140 -2.63 -0.89 -13.16
CA ARG A 140 -2.74 -2.32 -12.86
C ARG A 140 -1.66 -2.80 -11.89
N ILE A 141 -0.45 -2.25 -12.00
CA ILE A 141 0.64 -2.55 -11.07
C ILE A 141 0.32 -2.15 -9.61
N TYR A 142 -0.55 -1.15 -9.38
CA TYR A 142 -1.04 -0.83 -8.04
C TYR A 142 -1.88 -1.96 -7.46
N GLY A 143 -2.79 -2.55 -8.25
CA GLY A 143 -3.57 -3.71 -7.83
C GLY A 143 -2.68 -4.92 -7.49
N VAL A 144 -1.64 -5.16 -8.29
CA VAL A 144 -0.62 -6.19 -8.04
C VAL A 144 0.11 -5.94 -6.71
N ALA A 145 0.61 -4.72 -6.50
CA ALA A 145 1.30 -4.34 -5.26
C ALA A 145 0.39 -4.38 -4.03
N TRP A 146 -0.86 -3.94 -4.17
CA TRP A 146 -1.87 -3.98 -3.11
C TRP A 146 -2.13 -5.40 -2.63
N ALA A 147 -2.39 -6.32 -3.57
CA ALA A 147 -2.63 -7.72 -3.27
C ALA A 147 -1.41 -8.38 -2.63
N PHE A 148 -0.19 -8.05 -3.11
CA PHE A 148 1.04 -8.55 -2.51
C PHE A 148 1.14 -8.13 -1.04
N VAL A 149 1.03 -6.83 -0.75
CA VAL A 149 1.11 -6.28 0.62
C VAL A 149 0.01 -6.86 1.52
N ALA A 150 -1.22 -7.01 1.01
CA ALA A 150 -2.34 -7.53 1.80
C ALA A 150 -2.09 -8.95 2.32
N HIS A 151 -1.57 -9.82 1.45
CA HIS A 151 -1.41 -11.25 1.72
C HIS A 151 -0.02 -11.64 2.26
N THR A 152 0.87 -10.67 2.42
CA THR A 152 2.13 -10.81 3.17
C THR A 152 2.16 -10.00 4.47
N ASP A 153 1.06 -9.32 4.83
CA ASP A 153 1.02 -8.33 5.93
C ASP A 153 2.17 -7.31 5.84
N GLY A 154 2.43 -6.86 4.61
CA GLY A 154 3.51 -5.92 4.29
C GLY A 154 4.92 -6.48 4.38
N ALA A 155 5.14 -7.77 4.67
CA ALA A 155 6.46 -8.38 4.62
C ALA A 155 6.93 -8.55 3.18
N PHE A 156 8.13 -8.05 2.87
CA PHE A 156 8.74 -8.16 1.56
C PHE A 156 9.69 -9.36 1.54
N ASP A 157 9.45 -10.23 0.58
CA ASP A 157 10.29 -11.38 0.25
C ASP A 157 10.42 -11.44 -1.27
N GLU A 158 11.65 -11.40 -1.76
CA GLU A 158 11.95 -11.28 -3.19
C GLU A 158 11.58 -12.54 -3.98
N ASP A 159 11.83 -13.72 -3.41
CA ASP A 159 11.53 -14.99 -4.07
C ASP A 159 10.03 -15.21 -4.14
N LEU A 160 9.30 -14.87 -3.07
CA LEU A 160 7.85 -14.91 -3.05
C LEU A 160 7.25 -13.91 -4.05
N LEU A 161 7.80 -12.69 -4.16
CA LEU A 161 7.39 -11.71 -5.15
C LEU A 161 7.61 -12.23 -6.57
N THR A 162 8.80 -12.79 -6.84
CA THR A 162 9.13 -13.38 -8.14
C THR A 162 8.19 -14.52 -8.50
N HIS A 163 7.87 -15.40 -7.54
CA HIS A 163 6.95 -16.50 -7.73
C HIS A 163 5.52 -16.01 -8.04
N PHE A 164 5.06 -15.00 -7.30
CA PHE A 164 3.76 -14.36 -7.50
C PHE A 164 3.64 -13.67 -8.87
N LEU A 165 4.63 -12.87 -9.25
CA LEU A 165 4.66 -12.18 -10.55
C LEU A 165 4.72 -13.17 -11.71
N SER A 166 5.49 -14.25 -11.56
CA SER A 166 5.57 -15.32 -12.57
C SER A 166 4.22 -16.01 -12.75
N ALA A 167 3.51 -16.30 -11.65
CA ALA A 167 2.18 -16.91 -11.71
C ALA A 167 1.13 -15.96 -12.30
N TYR A 168 1.15 -14.68 -11.93
CA TYR A 168 0.28 -13.66 -12.49
C TYR A 168 0.42 -13.55 -14.01
N GLN A 169 1.66 -13.55 -14.50
CA GLN A 169 1.93 -13.35 -15.92
C GLN A 169 1.62 -14.57 -16.80
N GLN A 170 1.29 -15.74 -16.21
CA GLN A 170 0.78 -16.89 -16.96
C GLN A 170 -0.57 -16.61 -17.61
N THR A 171 -1.39 -15.76 -16.98
CA THR A 171 -2.72 -15.41 -17.49
C THR A 171 -2.75 -14.03 -18.13
N ARG A 172 -1.88 -13.10 -17.69
CA ARG A 172 -1.82 -11.76 -18.25
C ARG A 172 -0.44 -11.11 -18.11
N ALA A 173 0.23 -10.89 -19.23
CA ALA A 173 1.54 -10.25 -19.27
C ALA A 173 1.54 -8.83 -18.68
N LEU A 174 2.58 -8.52 -17.90
CA LEU A 174 2.92 -7.18 -17.46
C LEU A 174 3.92 -6.57 -18.46
N THR A 175 3.78 -5.28 -18.72
CA THR A 175 4.75 -4.52 -19.51
C THR A 175 6.02 -4.28 -18.70
N LEU A 176 7.14 -4.05 -19.37
CA LEU A 176 8.38 -3.59 -18.73
C LEU A 176 8.14 -2.32 -17.92
N GLY A 177 7.34 -1.39 -18.45
CA GLY A 177 6.95 -0.18 -17.73
C GLY A 177 6.21 -0.47 -16.41
N GLU A 178 5.35 -1.49 -16.37
CA GLU A 178 4.71 -1.87 -15.11
C GLU A 178 5.68 -2.53 -14.13
N LEU A 179 6.56 -3.42 -14.60
CA LEU A 179 7.53 -4.09 -13.72
C LEU A 179 8.50 -3.06 -13.10
N TRP A 180 8.99 -2.10 -13.89
CA TRP A 180 9.85 -1.01 -13.39
C TRP A 180 9.08 0.01 -12.53
N ALA A 181 7.75 0.07 -12.60
CA ALA A 181 6.92 0.87 -11.70
C ALA A 181 6.71 0.22 -10.33
N LEU A 182 6.89 -1.10 -10.23
CA LEU A 182 6.60 -1.88 -9.03
C LEU A 182 7.35 -1.43 -7.76
N PRO A 183 8.67 -1.10 -7.79
CA PRO A 183 9.41 -0.71 -6.59
C PRO A 183 8.78 0.51 -5.90
N THR A 184 8.48 1.54 -6.69
CA THR A 184 7.87 2.77 -6.19
C THR A 184 6.42 2.54 -5.78
N THR A 185 5.70 1.70 -6.53
CA THR A 185 4.30 1.36 -6.22
C THR A 185 4.17 0.61 -4.89
N LEU A 186 5.05 -0.37 -4.62
CA LEU A 186 5.11 -1.07 -3.33
C LEU A 186 5.37 -0.09 -2.18
N ARG A 187 6.33 0.84 -2.34
CA ARG A 187 6.58 1.88 -1.33
C ARG A 187 5.33 2.71 -1.05
N VAL A 188 4.59 3.12 -2.09
CA VAL A 188 3.35 3.88 -1.91
C VAL A 188 2.30 3.07 -1.14
N VAL A 189 2.08 1.80 -1.49
CA VAL A 189 1.12 0.93 -0.80
C VAL A 189 1.52 0.70 0.65
N LEU A 190 2.82 0.51 0.94
CA LEU A 190 3.33 0.35 2.30
C LEU A 190 3.17 1.64 3.12
N VAL A 191 3.44 2.82 2.54
CA VAL A 191 3.19 4.12 3.20
C VAL A 191 1.70 4.35 3.46
N GLU A 192 0.85 3.97 2.52
CA GLU A 192 -0.60 4.00 2.72
C GLU A 192 -1.01 3.08 3.88
N ASN A 193 -0.45 1.88 3.97
CA ASN A 193 -0.72 0.95 5.07
C ASN A 193 -0.20 1.48 6.41
N LEU A 194 1.02 2.05 6.44
CA LEU A 194 1.58 2.70 7.63
C LEU A 194 0.70 3.85 8.12
N ARG A 195 0.09 4.61 7.20
CA ARG A 195 -0.87 5.64 7.56
C ARG A 195 -2.14 5.05 8.19
N ARG A 196 -2.71 3.96 7.64
CA ARG A 196 -3.86 3.23 8.25
C ARG A 196 -3.52 2.79 9.68
N LEU A 197 -2.35 2.19 9.86
CA LEU A 197 -1.85 1.72 11.15
C LEU A 197 -1.61 2.86 12.13
N ALA A 198 -0.91 3.93 11.72
CA ALA A 198 -0.61 5.06 12.58
C ALA A 198 -1.88 5.78 13.06
N GLU A 199 -2.83 6.02 12.15
CA GLU A 199 -4.12 6.61 12.49
C GLU A 199 -4.87 5.73 13.50
N ARG A 200 -4.94 4.42 13.27
CA ARG A 200 -5.53 3.44 14.20
C ARG A 200 -4.86 3.46 15.57
N LEU A 201 -3.53 3.50 15.63
CA LEU A 201 -2.78 3.57 16.89
C LEU A 201 -3.10 4.87 17.65
N ALA A 202 -3.13 6.01 16.95
CA ALA A 202 -3.46 7.30 17.53
C ALA A 202 -4.90 7.34 18.07
N THR A 203 -5.89 6.87 17.29
CA THR A 203 -7.29 6.85 17.73
C THR A 203 -7.55 5.86 18.85
N ASN A 204 -6.89 4.69 18.84
CA ASN A 204 -7.01 3.72 19.92
C ASN A 204 -6.43 4.29 21.22
N LYS A 205 -5.29 4.99 21.13
CA LYS A 205 -4.71 5.71 22.26
C LYS A 205 -5.65 6.79 22.78
N ALA A 206 -6.18 7.64 21.89
CA ALA A 206 -7.12 8.69 22.25
C ALA A 206 -8.40 8.15 22.92
N ALA A 207 -8.96 7.05 22.41
CA ALA A 207 -10.13 6.41 22.99
C ALA A 207 -9.87 5.86 24.40
N ARG A 208 -8.68 5.30 24.64
CA ARG A 208 -8.25 4.87 25.98
C ARG A 208 -8.10 6.05 26.93
N GLU A 209 -7.56 7.17 26.47
CA GLU A 209 -7.45 8.37 27.30
C GLU A 209 -8.82 8.96 27.64
N ILE A 210 -9.78 8.97 26.71
CA ILE A 210 -11.18 9.30 27.03
C ILE A 210 -11.73 8.36 28.10
N ALA A 211 -11.53 7.05 27.94
CA ALA A 211 -11.98 6.08 28.94
C ALA A 211 -11.30 6.27 30.31
N ASN A 212 -10.04 6.72 30.35
CA ASN A 212 -9.35 7.05 31.59
C ASN A 212 -9.97 8.27 32.27
N LEU A 213 -10.15 9.38 31.54
CA LEU A 213 -10.76 10.61 32.04
C LEU A 213 -12.19 10.38 32.53
N VAL A 214 -12.98 9.62 31.78
CA VAL A 214 -14.34 9.22 32.16
C VAL A 214 -14.29 8.28 33.35
N GLY A 215 -13.40 7.28 33.35
CA GLY A 215 -13.24 6.30 34.42
C GLY A 215 -12.87 6.91 35.77
N ASP A 216 -12.02 7.95 35.78
CA ASP A 216 -11.65 8.70 36.99
C ASP A 216 -12.84 9.39 37.65
N ARG A 217 -13.87 9.73 36.86
CA ARG A 217 -15.06 10.47 37.31
C ARG A 217 -16.36 9.79 36.87
N ILE A 218 -16.36 8.47 36.76
CA ILE A 218 -17.46 7.74 36.12
C ILE A 218 -18.81 7.99 36.81
N GLU A 219 -18.78 8.19 38.14
CA GLU A 219 -19.93 8.52 38.98
C GLU A 219 -20.63 9.84 38.61
N ALA A 220 -19.91 10.78 37.98
CA ALA A 220 -20.46 12.03 37.47
C ALA A 220 -21.19 11.88 36.13
N TYR A 221 -21.07 10.73 35.46
CA TYR A 221 -21.74 10.44 34.20
C TYR A 221 -23.02 9.62 34.42
N SER A 222 -24.09 10.04 33.74
CA SER A 222 -25.30 9.22 33.56
C SER A 222 -25.11 8.22 32.41
N ASN A 223 -25.88 7.13 32.40
CA ASN A 223 -25.86 6.16 31.30
C ASN A 223 -26.17 6.82 29.95
N ALA A 224 -27.10 7.79 29.92
CA ALA A 224 -27.41 8.53 28.69
C ALA A 224 -26.22 9.34 28.15
N GLN A 225 -25.40 9.93 29.03
CA GLN A 225 -24.17 10.61 28.60
C GLN A 225 -23.10 9.62 28.12
N LEU A 226 -23.02 8.44 28.72
CA LEU A 226 -22.11 7.38 28.27
C LEU A 226 -22.53 6.81 26.91
N ASP A 227 -23.84 6.65 26.67
CA ASP A 227 -24.39 6.25 25.37
C ASP A 227 -24.12 7.32 24.30
N GLU A 228 -24.30 8.59 24.64
CA GLU A 228 -23.98 9.71 23.74
C GLU A 228 -22.48 9.72 23.37
N LEU A 229 -21.62 9.60 24.39
CA LEU A 229 -20.17 9.53 24.20
C LEU A 229 -19.77 8.35 23.32
N LEU A 230 -20.32 7.16 23.60
CA LEU A 230 -20.08 5.97 22.80
C LEU A 230 -20.52 6.18 21.35
N GLY A 231 -21.67 6.83 21.14
CA GLY A 231 -22.17 7.20 19.81
C GLY A 231 -21.21 8.10 19.04
N LEU A 232 -20.53 9.04 19.71
CA LEU A 232 -19.51 9.89 19.10
C LEU A 232 -18.25 9.07 18.74
N LEU A 233 -17.75 8.24 19.66
CA LEU A 233 -16.56 7.40 19.45
C LEU A 233 -16.76 6.34 18.36
N ASN A 234 -17.98 5.81 18.21
CA ASN A 234 -18.33 4.86 17.15
C ASN A 234 -18.23 5.47 15.75
N ARG A 235 -18.31 6.79 15.59
CA ARG A 235 -18.10 7.44 14.27
C ARG A 235 -16.68 7.29 13.76
N ARG A 236 -15.70 7.17 14.66
CA ARG A 236 -14.30 6.83 14.34
C ARG A 236 -14.04 5.32 14.37
N GLY A 237 -14.99 4.52 14.84
CA GLY A 237 -14.84 3.06 14.98
C GLY A 237 -14.10 2.61 16.24
N VAL A 238 -13.98 3.46 17.27
CA VAL A 238 -13.19 3.18 18.49
C VAL A 238 -14.02 2.93 19.75
N GLY A 239 -15.34 2.81 19.64
CA GLY A 239 -16.22 2.57 20.80
C GLY A 239 -15.89 1.28 21.55
N ARG A 240 -15.52 0.20 20.84
CA ARG A 240 -15.08 -1.05 21.49
C ARG A 240 -13.81 -0.87 22.33
N VAL A 241 -12.84 -0.09 21.83
CA VAL A 241 -11.60 0.21 22.57
C VAL A 241 -11.91 0.96 23.86
N PHE A 242 -12.82 1.94 23.78
CA PHE A 242 -13.32 2.68 24.94
C PHE A 242 -14.02 1.75 25.94
N LEU A 243 -14.94 0.90 25.51
CA LEU A 243 -15.69 -0.02 26.39
C LEU A 243 -14.78 -1.02 27.10
N VAL A 244 -13.81 -1.61 26.39
CA VAL A 244 -12.83 -2.53 27.00
C VAL A 244 -11.96 -1.81 28.04
N GLN A 245 -11.56 -0.57 27.77
CA GLN A 245 -10.79 0.24 28.74
C GLN A 245 -11.64 0.60 29.97
N ILE A 246 -12.92 0.97 29.80
CA ILE A 246 -13.85 1.19 30.91
C ILE A 246 -14.02 -0.08 31.74
N ALA A 247 -14.13 -1.24 31.10
CA ALA A 247 -14.23 -2.52 31.79
C ALA A 247 -13.02 -2.79 32.71
N GLN A 248 -11.81 -2.58 32.19
CA GLN A 248 -10.56 -2.71 32.96
C GLN A 248 -10.56 -1.74 34.15
N ARG A 249 -10.92 -0.48 33.91
CA ARG A 249 -11.00 0.54 34.96
C ARG A 249 -12.06 0.26 36.03
N LEU A 250 -13.15 -0.41 35.68
CA LEU A 250 -14.17 -0.82 36.66
C LEU A 250 -13.69 -2.00 37.51
N GLN A 251 -12.88 -2.91 36.94
CA GLN A 251 -12.30 -4.05 37.67
C GLN A 251 -11.24 -3.62 38.69
N ASP A 252 -10.41 -2.63 38.36
CA ASP A 252 -9.33 -2.15 39.24
C ASP A 252 -9.85 -1.49 40.54
N HIS A 253 -11.07 -0.95 40.52
CA HIS A 253 -11.66 -0.21 41.64
C HIS A 253 -12.81 -1.01 42.27
N HIS A 254 -12.51 -1.81 43.30
CA HIS A 254 -13.47 -2.68 44.03
C HIS A 254 -14.47 -1.91 44.93
N ILE A 255 -14.98 -0.75 44.49
CA ILE A 255 -15.82 0.12 45.31
C ILE A 255 -17.30 -0.20 45.09
N THR A 256 -18.02 -0.41 46.19
CA THR A 256 -19.48 -0.50 46.25
C THR A 256 -20.15 0.74 45.65
N GLY A 257 -21.11 0.57 44.74
CA GLY A 257 -21.84 1.69 44.09
C GLY A 257 -21.71 1.78 42.57
N ARG A 258 -20.90 0.92 41.94
CA ARG A 258 -20.67 0.91 40.48
C ARG A 258 -21.52 -0.10 39.69
N THR A 259 -22.46 -0.79 40.34
CA THR A 259 -23.32 -1.83 39.71
C THR A 259 -24.03 -1.32 38.46
N ARG A 260 -24.57 -0.08 38.49
CA ARG A 260 -25.24 0.52 37.31
C ARG A 260 -24.35 0.60 36.06
N TYR A 261 -23.04 0.77 36.25
CA TYR A 261 -22.07 0.89 35.15
C TYR A 261 -21.64 -0.48 34.65
N HIS A 262 -21.57 -1.48 35.54
CA HIS A 262 -21.41 -2.87 35.13
C HIS A 262 -22.61 -3.35 34.30
N ASP A 263 -23.83 -3.06 34.75
CA ASP A 263 -25.05 -3.44 34.02
C ASP A 263 -25.11 -2.75 32.65
N TRP A 264 -24.78 -1.44 32.59
CA TRP A 264 -24.66 -0.71 31.33
C TRP A 264 -23.60 -1.30 30.40
N LEU A 265 -22.42 -1.64 30.93
CA LEU A 265 -21.33 -2.21 30.14
C LEU A 265 -21.70 -3.59 29.57
N ILE A 266 -22.33 -4.46 30.36
CA ILE A 266 -22.78 -5.79 29.91
C ILE A 266 -23.89 -5.66 28.86
N ALA A 267 -24.81 -4.71 29.03
CA ALA A 267 -25.85 -4.46 28.04
C ALA A 267 -25.28 -3.95 26.71
N THR A 268 -24.21 -3.16 26.76
CA THR A 268 -23.62 -2.48 25.60
C THR A 268 -22.55 -3.30 24.89
N LEU A 269 -21.83 -4.16 25.62
CA LEU A 269 -20.83 -5.10 25.10
C LEU A 269 -21.07 -6.51 25.68
N PRO A 270 -22.08 -7.25 25.18
CA PRO A 270 -22.43 -8.56 25.71
C PRO A 270 -21.29 -9.59 25.63
N ASP A 271 -20.38 -9.43 24.67
CA ASP A 271 -19.22 -10.29 24.41
C ASP A 271 -17.91 -9.75 25.03
N LEU A 272 -17.99 -8.99 26.14
CA LEU A 272 -16.85 -8.36 26.79
C LEU A 272 -15.64 -9.29 26.99
N ALA A 273 -15.87 -10.54 27.40
CA ALA A 273 -14.79 -11.52 27.59
C ALA A 273 -14.04 -11.82 26.28
N ALA A 274 -14.77 -12.02 25.17
CA ALA A 274 -14.15 -12.19 23.86
C ALA A 274 -13.39 -10.92 23.43
N ALA A 275 -13.94 -9.74 23.75
CA ALA A 275 -13.30 -8.47 23.44
C ALA A 275 -11.98 -8.23 24.20
N GLN A 276 -11.92 -8.63 25.47
CA GLN A 276 -10.71 -8.58 26.28
C GLN A 276 -9.64 -9.55 25.76
N VAL A 277 -10.02 -10.74 25.30
CA VAL A 277 -9.08 -11.73 24.72
C VAL A 277 -8.54 -11.29 23.35
N GLN A 278 -9.37 -10.64 22.53
CA GLN A 278 -8.95 -10.20 21.20
C GLN A 278 -8.04 -8.97 21.22
N GLN A 279 -8.12 -8.11 22.24
CA GLN A 279 -7.36 -6.87 22.29
C GLN A 279 -5.83 -7.08 22.22
N PRO A 280 -5.19 -7.97 23.00
CA PRO A 280 -3.75 -8.24 22.88
C PRO A 280 -3.37 -8.82 21.51
N ALA A 281 -4.22 -9.67 20.93
CA ALA A 281 -3.98 -10.25 19.61
C ALA A 281 -4.00 -9.18 18.50
N GLU A 282 -4.94 -8.25 18.55
CA GLU A 282 -4.99 -7.10 17.64
C GLU A 282 -3.76 -6.20 17.78
N GLN A 283 -3.27 -5.97 19.01
CA GLN A 283 -2.06 -5.17 19.26
C GLN A 283 -0.79 -5.87 18.74
N ALA A 284 -0.69 -7.19 18.92
CA ALA A 284 0.41 -7.98 18.39
C ALA A 284 0.42 -7.96 16.85
N ALA A 285 -0.76 -8.07 16.22
CA ALA A 285 -0.91 -7.95 14.78
C ALA A 285 -0.52 -6.55 14.29
N ASP A 286 -1.00 -5.48 14.92
CA ASP A 286 -0.65 -4.10 14.55
C ASP A 286 0.87 -3.86 14.69
N ASN A 287 1.52 -4.43 15.72
CA ASN A 287 2.97 -4.37 15.91
C ASN A 287 3.74 -5.08 14.78
N LEU A 288 3.29 -6.27 14.39
CA LEU A 288 3.88 -7.02 13.29
C LEU A 288 3.74 -6.27 11.96
N SER A 289 2.54 -5.78 11.64
CA SER A 289 2.28 -5.04 10.39
C SER A 289 3.14 -3.77 10.30
N VAL A 290 3.29 -3.02 11.40
CA VAL A 290 4.14 -1.81 11.45
C VAL A 290 5.62 -2.18 11.25
N SER A 291 6.09 -3.23 11.93
CA SER A 291 7.47 -3.71 11.80
C SER A 291 7.78 -4.16 10.38
N ASN A 292 6.90 -5.00 9.81
CA ASN A 292 7.00 -5.49 8.43
C ASN A 292 7.04 -4.33 7.43
N ALA A 293 6.10 -3.39 7.51
CA ALA A 293 6.05 -2.29 6.55
C ALA A 293 7.31 -1.42 6.56
N ILE A 294 7.86 -1.11 7.74
CA ILE A 294 9.13 -0.36 7.86
C ILE A 294 10.32 -1.17 7.36
N GLY A 295 10.41 -2.45 7.73
CA GLY A 295 11.47 -3.35 7.25
C GLY A 295 11.44 -3.48 5.73
N SER A 296 10.28 -3.71 5.16
CA SER A 296 10.06 -3.87 3.73
C SER A 296 10.40 -2.63 2.92
N LEU A 297 10.11 -1.42 3.44
CA LEU A 297 10.54 -0.19 2.76
C LEU A 297 12.07 -0.16 2.55
N ARG A 298 12.85 -0.60 3.55
CA ARG A 298 14.32 -0.71 3.43
C ARG A 298 14.73 -1.82 2.47
N LEU A 299 14.11 -2.99 2.58
CA LEU A 299 14.42 -4.14 1.72
C LEU A 299 14.15 -3.82 0.25
N ILE A 300 13.02 -3.16 -0.05
CA ILE A 300 12.68 -2.68 -1.40
C ILE A 300 13.71 -1.68 -1.93
N GLY A 301 14.29 -0.84 -1.07
CA GLY A 301 15.37 0.07 -1.45
C GLY A 301 16.67 -0.63 -1.82
N ASN A 302 16.94 -1.80 -1.23
CA ASN A 302 18.19 -2.54 -1.39
C ASN A 302 18.08 -3.74 -2.35
N ALA A 303 16.87 -4.08 -2.83
CA ALA A 303 16.64 -5.22 -3.70
C ALA A 303 17.25 -5.03 -5.10
N ASP A 304 17.72 -6.12 -5.71
CA ASP A 304 18.22 -6.12 -7.08
C ASP A 304 17.05 -6.16 -8.06
N TRP A 305 16.45 -4.99 -8.28
CA TRP A 305 15.34 -4.83 -9.21
C TRP A 305 15.66 -5.26 -10.64
N PRO A 306 16.85 -4.96 -11.21
CA PRO A 306 17.28 -5.57 -12.47
C PRO A 306 17.14 -7.10 -12.47
N GLU A 307 17.66 -7.80 -11.45
CA GLU A 307 17.54 -9.26 -11.36
C GLU A 307 16.09 -9.73 -11.27
N ILE A 308 15.26 -9.07 -10.46
CA ILE A 308 13.82 -9.40 -10.34
C ILE A 308 13.11 -9.23 -11.70
N VAL A 309 13.39 -8.14 -12.41
CA VAL A 309 12.79 -7.85 -13.72
C VAL A 309 13.27 -8.87 -14.76
N ASP A 310 14.56 -9.23 -14.74
CA ASP A 310 15.14 -10.23 -15.64
C ASP A 310 14.48 -11.61 -15.45
N ARG A 311 14.21 -12.00 -14.20
CA ARG A 311 13.55 -13.28 -13.87
C ARG A 311 12.05 -13.29 -14.19
N THR A 312 11.37 -12.16 -14.05
CA THR A 312 9.90 -12.10 -14.14
C THR A 312 9.38 -11.65 -15.50
N SER A 313 10.11 -10.81 -16.24
CA SER A 313 9.68 -10.32 -17.55
C SER A 313 9.86 -11.39 -18.63
N ALA A 314 8.78 -11.76 -19.33
CA ALA A 314 8.88 -12.64 -20.49
C ALA A 314 9.76 -12.04 -21.60
N THR A 315 9.67 -10.72 -21.80
CA THR A 315 10.48 -9.97 -22.76
C THR A 315 11.97 -9.99 -22.39
N MET A 316 12.33 -9.75 -21.11
CA MET A 316 13.73 -9.80 -20.70
C MET A 316 14.32 -11.20 -20.85
N ARG A 317 13.62 -12.23 -20.38
CA ARG A 317 14.09 -13.62 -20.51
C ARG A 317 14.34 -14.02 -21.97
N LEU A 318 13.51 -13.54 -22.88
CA LEU A 318 13.70 -13.76 -24.31
C LEU A 318 14.94 -13.04 -24.85
N LEU A 319 15.09 -11.76 -24.51
CA LEU A 319 16.22 -10.96 -25.00
C LEU A 319 17.55 -11.45 -24.43
N LEU A 320 17.60 -11.81 -23.14
CA LEU A 320 18.78 -12.36 -22.46
C LEU A 320 19.19 -13.75 -22.98
N ALA A 321 18.33 -14.45 -23.73
CA ALA A 321 18.74 -15.66 -24.44
C ALA A 321 19.66 -15.37 -25.65
N SER A 322 19.77 -14.10 -26.07
CA SER A 322 20.71 -13.65 -27.11
C SER A 322 22.07 -13.30 -26.50
N PRO A 323 23.18 -13.95 -26.91
CA PRO A 323 24.52 -13.58 -26.46
C PRO A 323 24.88 -12.14 -26.80
N ALA A 324 24.36 -11.60 -27.91
CA ALA A 324 24.60 -10.21 -28.31
C ALA A 324 23.96 -9.23 -27.30
N PHE A 325 22.71 -9.46 -26.92
CA PHE A 325 22.00 -8.60 -25.96
C PHE A 325 22.56 -8.79 -24.53
N GLU A 326 22.91 -10.02 -24.15
CA GLU A 326 23.58 -10.30 -22.88
C GLU A 326 24.95 -9.59 -22.79
N ALA A 327 25.67 -9.42 -23.90
CA ALA A 327 26.93 -8.66 -23.92
C ALA A 327 26.75 -7.13 -23.97
N GLU A 328 25.54 -6.62 -24.22
CA GLU A 328 25.29 -5.17 -24.30
C GLU A 328 25.46 -4.46 -22.95
N ARG A 329 25.95 -3.22 -23.01
CA ARG A 329 25.99 -2.33 -21.83
C ARG A 329 24.57 -1.94 -21.41
N ALA A 330 24.39 -1.67 -20.12
CA ALA A 330 23.09 -1.34 -19.55
C ALA A 330 22.38 -0.17 -20.27
N ASP A 331 23.10 0.90 -20.60
CA ASP A 331 22.57 2.06 -21.34
C ASP A 331 22.02 1.71 -22.74
N THR A 332 22.58 0.68 -23.36
CA THR A 332 22.19 0.18 -24.68
C THR A 332 20.98 -0.72 -24.56
N ARG A 333 20.94 -1.58 -23.53
CA ARG A 333 19.76 -2.39 -23.21
C ARG A 333 18.55 -1.50 -22.96
N ASP A 334 18.70 -0.43 -22.17
CA ASP A 334 17.60 0.51 -21.90
C ASP A 334 17.03 1.12 -23.18
N GLN A 335 17.88 1.49 -24.15
CA GLN A 335 17.44 1.99 -25.45
C GLN A 335 16.69 0.93 -26.24
N THR A 336 17.19 -0.31 -26.24
CA THR A 336 16.54 -1.47 -26.87
C THR A 336 15.15 -1.70 -26.28
N LEU A 337 15.03 -1.73 -24.95
CA LEU A 337 13.75 -1.92 -24.26
C LEU A 337 12.76 -0.79 -24.56
N HIS A 338 13.22 0.46 -24.57
CA HIS A 338 12.36 1.60 -24.89
C HIS A 338 11.87 1.58 -26.35
N ALA A 339 12.72 1.17 -27.30
CA ALA A 339 12.32 1.04 -28.70
C ALA A 339 11.30 -0.10 -28.91
N ILE A 340 11.46 -1.23 -28.21
CA ILE A 340 10.49 -2.33 -28.18
C ILE A 340 9.14 -1.84 -27.63
N GLU A 341 9.15 -1.13 -26.50
CA GLU A 341 7.95 -0.54 -25.91
C GLU A 341 7.22 0.39 -26.89
N LEU A 342 7.96 1.27 -27.58
CA LEU A 342 7.38 2.19 -28.56
C LEU A 342 6.75 1.46 -29.75
N LEU A 343 7.40 0.41 -30.26
CA LEU A 343 6.88 -0.41 -31.35
C LEU A 343 5.65 -1.22 -30.92
N ALA A 344 5.65 -1.77 -29.70
CA ALA A 344 4.51 -2.48 -29.13
C ALA A 344 3.29 -1.56 -29.05
N ARG A 345 3.46 -0.35 -28.48
CA ARG A 345 2.40 0.67 -28.40
C ARG A 345 1.85 1.06 -29.77
N ARG A 346 2.71 1.22 -30.78
CA ARG A 346 2.29 1.62 -32.13
C ARG A 346 1.57 0.50 -32.89
N SER A 347 2.03 -0.74 -32.75
CA SER A 347 1.53 -1.88 -33.51
C SER A 347 0.32 -2.56 -32.86
N GLY A 348 0.12 -2.38 -31.56
CA GLY A 348 -0.88 -3.12 -30.78
C GLY A 348 -0.43 -4.54 -30.40
N HIS A 349 0.80 -4.93 -30.75
CA HIS A 349 1.42 -6.17 -30.27
C HIS A 349 1.97 -6.01 -28.85
N SER A 350 2.16 -7.14 -28.16
CA SER A 350 2.87 -7.14 -26.87
C SER A 350 4.37 -6.87 -27.06
N GLU A 351 5.03 -6.37 -26.02
CA GLU A 351 6.50 -6.18 -26.02
C GLU A 351 7.23 -7.50 -26.32
N THR A 352 6.73 -8.62 -25.80
CA THR A 352 7.29 -9.95 -26.07
C THR A 352 7.14 -10.32 -27.55
N GLN A 353 5.98 -10.09 -28.17
CA GLN A 353 5.77 -10.36 -29.60
C GLN A 353 6.68 -9.52 -30.50
N VAL A 354 6.91 -8.25 -30.12
CA VAL A 354 7.86 -7.37 -30.83
C VAL A 354 9.28 -7.92 -30.69
N ALA A 355 9.69 -8.31 -29.48
CA ALA A 355 10.99 -8.89 -29.23
C ALA A 355 11.19 -10.22 -29.97
N GLU A 356 10.18 -11.11 -30.02
CA GLU A 356 10.21 -12.36 -30.79
C GLU A 356 10.41 -12.09 -32.28
N THR A 357 9.66 -11.12 -32.83
CA THR A 357 9.77 -10.75 -34.25
C THR A 357 11.16 -10.21 -34.57
N MET A 358 11.70 -9.34 -33.70
CA MET A 358 13.04 -8.79 -33.85
C MET A 358 14.12 -9.90 -33.75
N MET A 359 14.05 -10.73 -32.71
CA MET A 359 14.98 -11.84 -32.49
C MET A 359 14.96 -12.86 -33.64
N GLY A 360 13.80 -13.13 -34.24
CA GLY A 360 13.70 -13.99 -35.41
C GLY A 360 14.40 -13.42 -36.66
N LEU A 361 14.50 -12.09 -36.76
CA LEU A 361 15.23 -11.39 -37.82
C LEU A 361 16.74 -11.29 -37.54
N MET A 362 17.15 -11.32 -36.27
CA MET A 362 18.56 -11.28 -35.88
C MET A 362 19.26 -12.58 -36.27
N GLN A 363 20.01 -12.54 -37.38
CA GLN A 363 20.70 -13.71 -37.96
C GLN A 363 22.15 -13.38 -38.31
N GLY A 364 23.00 -14.41 -38.35
CA GLY A 364 24.43 -14.31 -38.69
C GLY A 364 25.31 -13.72 -37.59
N ASP A 365 26.56 -13.39 -37.96
CA ASP A 365 27.58 -12.82 -37.04
C ASP A 365 27.88 -11.33 -37.32
N GLY A 366 27.07 -10.70 -38.19
CA GLY A 366 27.27 -9.32 -38.66
C GLY A 366 26.45 -8.28 -37.89
N PRO A 367 26.31 -7.05 -38.43
CA PRO A 367 25.44 -6.02 -37.84
C PRO A 367 23.99 -6.46 -37.67
N GLU A 368 23.52 -7.39 -38.50
CA GLU A 368 22.19 -8.00 -38.46
C GLU A 368 21.95 -8.84 -37.19
N ALA A 369 23.00 -9.24 -36.48
CA ALA A 369 22.92 -10.01 -35.23
C ALA A 369 22.60 -9.14 -34.00
N VAL A 370 22.56 -7.80 -34.14
CA VAL A 370 22.45 -6.85 -33.02
C VAL A 370 21.11 -6.13 -33.05
N ALA A 371 20.47 -5.96 -31.88
CA ALA A 371 19.15 -5.34 -31.76
C ALA A 371 19.11 -3.91 -32.34
N ASN A 372 20.18 -3.14 -32.14
CA ASN A 372 20.29 -1.76 -32.63
C ASN A 372 20.13 -1.65 -34.16
N HIS A 373 20.56 -2.65 -34.94
CA HIS A 373 20.38 -2.67 -36.40
C HIS A 373 18.90 -2.69 -36.79
N TRP A 374 18.07 -3.42 -36.03
CA TRP A 374 16.64 -3.58 -36.30
C TRP A 374 15.79 -2.48 -35.68
N LEU A 375 16.25 -1.85 -34.60
CA LEU A 375 15.48 -0.81 -33.90
C LEU A 375 15.77 0.59 -34.42
N HIS A 376 17.03 0.88 -34.77
CA HIS A 376 17.48 2.21 -35.19
C HIS A 376 18.29 2.21 -36.51
N GLY A 377 18.69 1.03 -37.00
CA GLY A 377 19.50 0.88 -38.20
C GLY A 377 18.73 0.51 -39.47
N ALA A 378 19.46 -0.07 -40.43
CA ALA A 378 18.96 -0.40 -41.76
C ALA A 378 17.91 -1.51 -41.79
N GLY A 379 17.84 -2.36 -40.76
CA GLY A 379 16.84 -3.43 -40.64
C GLY A 379 15.46 -2.95 -40.17
N ARG A 380 15.37 -1.72 -39.65
CA ARG A 380 14.13 -1.16 -39.10
C ARG A 380 12.92 -1.20 -40.05
N PRO A 381 13.03 -0.85 -41.34
CA PRO A 381 11.88 -0.89 -42.24
C PRO A 381 11.27 -2.29 -42.36
N GLU A 382 12.10 -3.34 -42.33
CA GLU A 382 11.64 -4.74 -42.36
C GLU A 382 10.93 -5.12 -41.07
N LEU A 383 11.50 -4.77 -39.91
CA LEU A 383 10.88 -5.01 -38.60
C LEU A 383 9.50 -4.33 -38.51
N VAL A 384 9.43 -3.03 -38.86
CA VAL A 384 8.19 -2.24 -38.87
C VAL A 384 7.15 -2.87 -39.79
N ARG A 385 7.55 -3.33 -40.98
CA ARG A 385 6.66 -4.04 -41.91
C ARG A 385 6.13 -5.34 -41.34
N ARG A 386 6.97 -6.15 -40.68
CA ARG A 386 6.57 -7.42 -40.05
C ARG A 386 5.59 -7.21 -38.88
N LEU A 387 5.69 -6.08 -38.20
CA LEU A 387 4.76 -5.65 -37.14
C LEU A 387 3.48 -4.99 -37.69
N GLY A 388 3.26 -5.01 -39.00
CA GLY A 388 2.06 -4.45 -39.64
C GLY A 388 1.97 -2.92 -39.60
N LEU A 389 3.08 -2.24 -39.31
CA LEU A 389 3.14 -0.78 -39.24
C LEU A 389 3.47 -0.18 -40.60
N VAL A 390 2.88 0.99 -40.89
CA VAL A 390 3.28 1.82 -42.03
C VAL A 390 4.39 2.75 -41.57
N GLU A 391 5.51 2.76 -42.29
CA GLU A 391 6.64 3.63 -41.99
C GLU A 391 6.24 5.09 -42.26
N THR A 392 5.87 5.82 -41.20
CA THR A 392 5.79 7.28 -41.26
C THR A 392 7.21 7.80 -41.40
N ARG A 393 7.57 8.24 -42.61
CA ARG A 393 8.79 9.05 -42.82
C ARG A 393 8.69 10.28 -41.92
N GLU A 394 9.37 10.27 -40.78
CA GLU A 394 9.63 11.48 -40.00
C GLU A 394 10.37 12.43 -40.95
N ARG A 395 9.77 13.60 -41.21
CA ARG A 395 10.43 14.67 -41.95
C ARG A 395 11.63 15.11 -41.11
N VAL A 396 12.81 14.98 -41.74
CA VAL A 396 14.14 15.44 -41.30
C VAL A 396 14.09 16.81 -40.66
#